data_AF-A0A1H7MZC2-F1
#
_entry.id   AF-A0A1H7MZC2-F1
#
_cell.length_a   1.000
_cell.length_b   1.000
_cell.length_c   1.000
_cell.angle_alpha   90.00
_cell.angle_beta   90.00
_cell.angle_gamma   90.00
#
_symmetry.space_group_name_H-M   'P 1'
#
loop_
_entity.id
_entity.type
_entity.pdbx_description
1 polymer ?
#
loop_
_entity_poly.entity_id
_entity_poly.type
_entity_poly.pdbx_seq_one_letter_code
_entity_poly.pdbx_strand_id
1 'polypeptide(L)'
;MANGINANLVRRWVKEAEVAAEDGLGITASQPKKTKPATPAPAKFLPLQWPVPVSAPVSADIRIELHRGATAITVTWPASATGEFAAWMRELLR
;
A
#
# COMPACT_ATOMS: atom_id res chain seq x y z
N MET A 1 1.91 6.35 13.02
CA MET A 1 2.82 6.17 11.86
C MET A 1 3.93 5.27 12.35
N ALA A 2 4.06 4.03 11.91
CA ALA A 2 4.74 3.78 10.66
C ALA A 2 4.45 2.35 10.24
N ASN A 3 3.93 2.18 9.02
CA ASN A 3 3.94 0.88 8.34
C ASN A 3 5.40 0.58 7.99
N GLY A 4 6.14 0.05 8.95
CA GLY A 4 7.54 -0.32 8.77
C GLY A 4 7.63 -1.54 7.86
N ILE A 5 7.74 -1.30 6.55
CA ILE A 5 7.96 -2.37 5.59
C ILE A 5 9.32 -3.02 5.86
N ASN A 6 9.37 -4.36 5.84
CA ASN A 6 10.59 -5.09 6.13
C ASN A 6 11.65 -4.80 5.05
N ALA A 7 12.78 -4.19 5.44
CA ALA A 7 13.86 -3.82 4.54
C ALA A 7 14.45 -5.00 3.76
N ASN A 8 14.36 -6.23 4.31
CA ASN A 8 14.81 -7.43 3.63
C ASN A 8 13.90 -7.80 2.45
N LEU A 9 12.60 -7.53 2.55
CA LEU A 9 11.66 -7.73 1.44
C LEU A 9 11.93 -6.73 0.32
N VAL A 10 12.14 -5.46 0.68
CA VAL A 10 12.47 -4.40 -0.28
C VAL A 10 13.76 -4.73 -1.03
N ARG A 11 14.82 -5.10 -0.31
CA ARG A 11 16.11 -5.46 -0.93
C ARG A 11 16.02 -6.67 -1.83
N ARG A 12 15.22 -7.68 -1.45
CA ARG A 12 14.99 -8.86 -2.27
C ARG A 12 14.26 -8.51 -3.57
N TRP A 13 13.21 -7.70 -3.50
CA TRP A 13 12.46 -7.29 -4.70
C TRP A 13 13.28 -6.43 -5.66
N VAL A 14 14.09 -5.50 -5.13
CA VAL A 14 15.01 -4.70 -5.97
C VAL A 14 15.98 -5.62 -6.71
N LYS A 15 16.58 -6.59 -6.00
CA LYS A 15 17.53 -7.53 -6.61
C LYS A 15 16.86 -8.45 -7.64
N GLU A 16 15.65 -8.92 -7.38
CA GLU A 16 14.87 -9.72 -8.35
C GLU A 16 14.51 -8.91 -9.60
N ALA A 17 14.20 -7.61 -9.45
CA ALA A 17 13.87 -6.73 -10.56
C ALA A 17 15.11 -6.38 -11.43
N GLU A 18 16.27 -6.14 -10.80
CA GLU A 18 17.53 -5.87 -11.51
C GLU A 18 17.97 -7.10 -12.31
N VAL A 19 17.91 -8.29 -11.72
CA VAL A 19 18.23 -9.55 -12.41
C VAL A 19 17.27 -9.81 -13.58
N ALA A 20 15.96 -9.57 -13.39
CA ALA A 20 14.98 -9.72 -14.46
C ALA A 20 15.17 -8.70 -15.61
N ALA A 21 15.72 -7.51 -15.32
CA ALA A 21 16.03 -6.50 -16.31
C ALA A 21 17.32 -6.82 -17.10
N GLU A 22 18.32 -7.40 -16.44
CA GLU A 22 19.59 -7.80 -17.07
C GLU A 22 19.43 -9.04 -17.96
N ASP A 23 18.60 -9.99 -17.58
CA ASP A 23 18.35 -11.20 -18.37
C ASP A 23 17.41 -10.97 -19.57
N GLY A 24 16.90 -9.75 -19.77
CA GLY A 24 16.02 -9.40 -20.90
C GLY A 24 14.72 -10.22 -20.99
N LEU A 25 14.42 -10.99 -19.94
CA LEU A 25 13.28 -11.88 -19.85
C LEU A 25 12.22 -11.19 -18.99
N GLY A 26 11.51 -10.26 -19.63
CA GLY A 26 10.17 -9.89 -19.20
C GLY A 26 9.37 -11.16 -18.95
N ILE A 27 8.73 -11.24 -17.78
CA ILE A 27 8.01 -12.42 -17.30
C ILE A 27 7.06 -12.93 -18.38
N THR A 28 7.44 -14.01 -19.06
CA THR A 28 6.52 -14.87 -19.80
C THR A 28 6.73 -16.29 -19.31
N ALA A 29 5.74 -16.79 -18.58
CA ALA A 29 5.62 -18.20 -18.30
C ALA A 29 5.63 -19.00 -19.63
N SER A 30 6.42 -20.07 -19.64
CA SER A 30 6.32 -21.27 -20.50
C SER A 30 6.41 -21.13 -22.03
N GLN A 31 7.66 -21.23 -22.55
CA GLN A 31 8.21 -22.04 -23.67
C GLN A 31 7.45 -22.29 -25.03
N PRO A 32 8.19 -22.65 -26.11
CA PRO A 32 8.13 -21.94 -27.39
C PRO A 32 7.35 -22.65 -28.52
N LYS A 33 6.85 -21.87 -29.48
CA LYS A 33 6.56 -22.35 -30.84
C LYS A 33 7.28 -21.44 -31.84
N LYS A 34 8.25 -22.02 -32.57
CA LYS A 34 9.01 -21.34 -33.61
C LYS A 34 8.07 -20.91 -34.75
N THR A 35 7.90 -19.61 -34.95
CA THR A 35 7.42 -19.02 -36.21
C THR A 35 8.20 -17.74 -36.48
N LYS A 36 8.52 -17.55 -37.77
CA LYS A 36 9.41 -16.58 -38.43
C LYS A 36 9.58 -15.21 -37.76
N PRO A 37 10.75 -14.55 -37.89
CA PRO A 37 10.97 -13.22 -37.34
C PRO A 37 10.15 -12.20 -38.14
N ALA A 38 8.95 -11.88 -37.65
CA ALA A 38 8.36 -10.58 -37.92
C ALA A 38 9.15 -9.57 -37.08
N THR A 39 9.71 -8.56 -37.73
CA THR A 39 10.35 -7.42 -37.06
C THR A 39 9.45 -6.94 -35.93
N PRO A 40 9.87 -7.00 -34.65
CA PRO A 40 9.04 -6.52 -33.56
C PRO A 40 8.84 -5.02 -33.78
N ALA A 41 7.59 -4.60 -33.98
CA ALA A 41 7.25 -3.19 -33.85
C ALA A 41 7.73 -2.73 -32.46
N PRO A 42 8.32 -1.52 -32.32
CA PRO A 42 8.75 -1.05 -31.02
C PRO A 42 7.57 -1.07 -30.07
N ALA A 43 7.73 -1.73 -28.92
CA ALA A 43 6.70 -1.77 -27.88
C ALA A 43 6.34 -0.34 -27.50
N LYS A 44 5.11 0.07 -27.83
CA LYS A 44 4.61 1.41 -27.56
C LYS A 44 4.02 1.42 -26.17
N PHE A 45 4.65 2.11 -25.23
CA PHE A 45 4.06 2.38 -23.93
C PHE A 45 2.84 3.28 -24.11
N LEU A 46 1.67 2.78 -23.72
CA LEU A 46 0.44 3.55 -23.67
C LEU A 46 0.28 4.09 -22.25
N PRO A 47 0.17 5.41 -22.05
CA PRO A 47 -0.11 5.95 -20.74
C PRO A 47 -1.52 5.54 -20.33
N LEU A 48 -1.63 4.66 -19.34
CA LEU A 48 -2.90 4.38 -18.68
C LEU A 48 -3.11 5.45 -17.61
N GLN A 49 -4.20 6.20 -17.72
CA GLN A 49 -4.58 7.14 -16.68
C GLN A 49 -4.99 6.33 -15.45
N TRP A 50 -4.20 6.45 -14.38
CA TRP A 50 -4.60 5.94 -13.08
C TRP A 50 -5.67 6.89 -12.52
N PRO A 51 -6.81 6.38 -12.05
CA PRO A 51 -7.78 7.24 -11.38
C PRO A 51 -7.08 7.88 -10.19
N VAL A 52 -6.94 9.21 -10.25
CA VAL A 52 -6.45 10.00 -9.12
C VAL A 52 -7.38 9.64 -7.96
N PRO A 53 -6.88 9.10 -6.84
CA PRO A 53 -7.73 8.89 -5.68
C PRO A 53 -8.30 10.25 -5.33
N VAL A 54 -9.62 10.40 -5.51
CA VAL A 54 -10.35 11.58 -5.06
C VAL A 54 -9.99 11.69 -3.59
N SER A 55 -9.25 12.75 -3.24
CA SER A 55 -8.89 13.01 -1.86
C SER A 55 -10.19 13.13 -1.11
N ALA A 56 -10.54 12.09 -0.35
CA ALA A 56 -11.71 12.11 0.50
C ALA A 56 -11.59 13.36 1.38
N PRO A 57 -12.69 14.10 1.64
CA PRO A 57 -12.64 15.25 2.52
C PRO A 57 -11.92 14.84 3.80
N VAL A 58 -10.90 15.63 4.17
CA VAL A 58 -10.04 15.36 5.33
C VAL A 58 -10.96 15.20 6.53
N SER A 59 -11.25 13.94 6.86
CA SER A 59 -12.16 13.61 7.92
C SER A 59 -11.38 13.87 9.20
N ALA A 60 -11.87 14.80 10.03
CA ALA A 60 -11.18 15.17 11.25
C ALA A 60 -11.01 13.92 12.12
N ASP A 61 -9.82 13.66 12.63
CA ASP A 61 -9.63 12.58 13.59
C ASP A 61 -10.07 13.03 14.99
N ILE A 62 -10.68 12.13 15.75
CA ILE A 62 -10.95 12.26 17.17
C ILE A 62 -9.68 11.83 17.92
N ARG A 63 -9.20 12.68 18.82
CA ARG A 63 -8.07 12.37 19.71
C ARG A 63 -8.56 12.17 21.12
N ILE A 64 -8.24 11.01 21.70
CA ILE A 64 -8.52 10.68 23.08
C ILE A 64 -7.19 10.56 23.81
N GLU A 65 -7.10 11.21 24.96
CA GLU A 65 -5.93 11.13 25.84
C GLU A 65 -6.38 10.58 27.20
N LEU A 66 -5.80 9.45 27.59
CA LEU A 66 -6.11 8.77 28.84
C LEU A 66 -4.89 8.79 29.74
N HIS A 67 -5.03 9.35 30.93
CA HIS A 67 -3.95 9.44 31.92
C HIS A 67 -4.28 8.57 33.13
N ARG A 68 -3.34 7.72 33.54
CA ARG A 68 -3.40 6.93 34.79
C ARG A 68 -2.06 7.01 35.52
N GLY A 69 -2.01 7.86 36.55
CA GLY A 69 -0.76 8.15 37.25
C GLY A 69 0.26 8.75 36.28
N ALA A 70 1.43 8.12 36.14
CA ALA A 70 2.47 8.52 35.19
C ALA A 70 2.27 7.98 33.76
N THR A 71 1.26 7.13 33.53
CA THR A 71 1.01 6.54 32.21
C THR A 71 0.04 7.40 31.42
N ALA A 72 0.44 7.83 30.22
CA ALA A 72 -0.42 8.51 29.25
C ALA A 72 -0.60 7.65 28.00
N ILE A 73 -1.84 7.50 27.54
CA ILE A 73 -2.20 6.78 26.33
C ILE A 73 -2.93 7.74 25.39
N THR A 74 -2.44 7.87 24.16
CA THR A 74 -3.11 8.66 23.12
C THR A 74 -3.69 7.72 22.07
N VAL A 75 -5.00 7.85 21.84
CA VAL A 75 -5.73 7.13 20.79
C VAL A 75 -6.17 8.13 19.74
N THR A 76 -5.89 7.82 18.47
CA THR A 76 -6.39 8.57 17.32
C THR A 76 -7.43 7.71 16.62
N TRP A 77 -8.64 8.24 16.47
CA TRP A 77 -9.79 7.53 15.92
C TRP A 77 -10.40 8.32 14.77
N PRO A 78 -10.71 7.70 13.60
CA PRO A 78 -11.25 8.44 12.47
C PRO A 78 -12.71 8.89 12.69
N ALA A 79 -13.07 10.14 12.35
CA ALA A 79 -14.46 10.59 12.47
C ALA A 79 -15.46 9.80 11.60
N SER A 80 -14.98 9.13 10.56
CA SER A 80 -15.83 8.24 9.74
C SER A 80 -16.37 7.05 10.54
N ALA A 81 -15.79 6.71 11.69
CA ALA A 81 -16.18 5.60 12.55
C ALA A 81 -16.68 6.07 13.93
N THR A 82 -17.41 7.19 13.99
CA THR A 82 -17.98 7.76 15.22
C THR A 82 -18.94 6.83 15.97
N GLY A 83 -19.69 5.97 15.25
CA GLY A 83 -20.59 5.00 15.86
C GLY A 83 -19.86 3.97 16.73
N GLU A 84 -18.80 3.38 16.17
CA GLU A 84 -17.91 2.44 16.88
C GLU A 84 -17.21 3.12 18.06
N PHE A 85 -16.75 4.37 17.87
CA PHE A 85 -16.19 5.16 18.95
C PHE A 85 -17.17 5.34 20.12
N ALA A 86 -18.43 5.68 19.83
CA ALA A 86 -19.46 5.83 20.85
C ALA A 86 -19.78 4.51 21.56
N ALA A 87 -19.74 3.37 20.86
CA ALA A 87 -19.91 2.05 21.47
C ALA A 87 -18.75 1.74 22.43
N TRP A 88 -17.50 1.93 21.96
CA TRP A 88 -16.31 1.73 22.78
C TRP A 88 -16.30 2.61 24.04
N MET A 89 -16.64 3.90 23.92
CA MET A 89 -16.72 4.81 25.07
C MET A 89 -17.75 4.39 26.11
N ARG A 90 -18.92 3.87 25.69
CA ARG A 90 -19.95 3.39 26.62
C ARG A 90 -19.50 2.17 27.42
N GLU A 91 -18.73 1.29 26.79
CA GLU A 91 -18.15 0.13 27.49
C GLU A 91 -17.07 0.58 28.47
N LEU A 92 -16.22 1.54 28.06
CA LEU A 92 -15.13 2.04 28.90
C LEU A 92 -15.61 2.84 30.13
N LEU A 93 -16.78 3.48 30.03
CA LEU A 93 -17.39 4.26 31.13
C LEU A 93 -18.30 3.42 32.04
N ARG A 94 -18.45 2.12 31.77
CA ARG A 94 -19.19 1.21 32.64
C ARG A 94 -18.30 0.70 33.77
#